data_AF-A0A9W4XDM9-F1
#
_entry.id   AF-A0A9W4XDM9-F1
#
_cell.length_a   1.000
_cell.length_b   1.000
_cell.length_c   1.000
_cell.angle_alpha   90.00
_cell.angle_beta   90.00
_cell.angle_gamma   90.00
#
_symmetry.space_group_name_H-M   'P 1'
#
loop_
_entity.id
_entity.type
_entity.pdbx_description
1 polymer ?
#
loop_
_entity_poly.entity_id
_entity_poly.type
_entity_poly.pdbx_seq_one_letter_code
_entity_poly.pdbx_strand_id
1 'polypeptide(L)'
;MLPYKTIIQHNDGIIPRSISEDQFNNIDWFTQYCSENFLNSITYLPPEQHWNKDILFFGNYDSNSITISYEDHQIREIYCRIDTRSTYMEIVNKINNTIQLGSLIAFNDSLKIIGNTEHSLLDAIEECSEYTARFFKERISNIQ
;
A
#
# COMPACT_ATOMS: atom_id res chain seq x y z
N MET A 1 5.87 14.27 -6.44
CA MET A 1 6.34 13.28 -7.41
C MET A 1 5.44 12.05 -7.32
N LEU A 2 5.43 11.18 -8.33
CA LEU A 2 4.70 9.90 -8.25
C LEU A 2 5.68 8.79 -7.80
N PRO A 3 5.28 7.83 -6.94
CA PRO A 3 6.12 6.71 -6.51
C PRO A 3 6.84 6.00 -7.67
N TYR A 4 6.14 5.84 -8.79
CA TYR A 4 6.64 5.22 -10.02
C TYR A 4 7.79 5.99 -10.70
N LYS A 5 7.87 7.31 -10.52
CA LYS A 5 9.02 8.11 -11.00
C LYS A 5 10.20 7.99 -10.05
N THR A 6 9.96 7.98 -8.74
CA THR A 6 11.00 7.86 -7.72
C THR A 6 11.76 6.53 -7.87
N ILE A 7 11.05 5.39 -7.99
CA ILE A 7 11.72 4.09 -8.12
C ILE A 7 12.57 3.98 -9.41
N ILE A 8 12.11 4.56 -10.52
CA ILE A 8 12.82 4.58 -11.81
C ILE A 8 14.09 5.44 -11.72
N GLN A 9 14.04 6.56 -10.99
CA GLN A 9 15.22 7.41 -10.74
C GLN A 9 16.26 6.70 -9.84
N HIS A 10 15.82 5.89 -8.88
CA HIS A 10 16.70 5.12 -7.99
C HIS A 10 17.25 3.81 -8.59
N ASN A 11 16.84 3.45 -9.82
CA ASN A 11 17.24 2.20 -10.48
C ASN A 11 17.63 2.43 -11.97
N ASP A 12 18.35 3.52 -12.25
CA ASP A 12 18.95 3.84 -13.56
C ASP A 12 17.99 3.80 -14.77
N GLY A 13 16.73 4.18 -14.56
CA GLY A 13 15.70 4.16 -15.61
C GLY A 13 14.96 2.84 -15.76
N ILE A 14 15.33 1.80 -15.01
CA ILE A 14 14.74 0.46 -15.04
C ILE A 14 13.72 0.33 -13.90
N ILE A 15 12.61 -0.38 -14.17
CA ILE A 15 11.67 -0.79 -13.13
C ILE A 15 12.19 -2.11 -12.54
N PRO A 16 12.62 -2.17 -11.28
CA PRO A 16 13.12 -3.41 -10.69
C PRO A 16 11.98 -4.39 -10.42
N ARG A 17 12.27 -5.69 -10.32
CA ARG A 17 11.27 -6.70 -9.91
C ARG A 17 11.02 -6.73 -8.40
N SER A 18 11.99 -6.25 -7.63
CA SER A 18 11.99 -6.17 -6.18
C SER A 18 13.04 -5.15 -5.73
N ILE A 19 12.88 -4.58 -4.55
CA ILE A 19 13.84 -3.64 -3.93
C ILE A 19 14.30 -4.17 -2.57
N SER A 20 15.45 -3.69 -2.07
CA SER A 20 15.90 -4.03 -0.71
C SER A 20 15.14 -3.23 0.37
N GLU A 21 15.14 -3.72 1.61
CA GLU A 21 14.65 -2.93 2.76
C GLU A 21 15.37 -1.57 2.87
N ASP A 22 16.66 -1.50 2.56
CA ASP A 22 17.41 -0.24 2.59
C ASP A 22 16.94 0.74 1.52
N GLN A 23 16.75 0.30 0.27
CA GLN A 23 16.13 1.16 -0.77
C GLN A 23 14.74 1.61 -0.33
N PHE A 24 13.96 0.67 0.20
CA PHE A 24 12.57 0.88 0.56
C PHE A 24 12.37 1.88 1.70
N ASN A 25 13.18 1.82 2.76
CA ASN A 25 13.12 2.75 3.89
C ASN A 25 13.72 4.13 3.57
N ASN A 26 14.72 4.21 2.68
CA ASN A 26 15.41 5.47 2.36
C ASN A 26 14.81 6.25 1.17
N ILE A 27 13.90 5.65 0.39
CA ILE A 27 13.11 6.38 -0.61
C ILE A 27 12.00 7.17 0.10
N ASP A 28 11.86 8.45 -0.25
CA ASP A 28 10.65 9.21 0.03
C ASP A 28 9.62 8.95 -1.09
N TRP A 29 8.67 8.08 -0.78
CA TRP A 29 7.64 7.62 -1.72
C TRP A 29 6.59 8.69 -2.03
N PHE A 30 6.37 9.64 -1.12
CA PHE A 30 5.20 10.50 -1.10
C PHE A 30 5.52 12.00 -1.17
N THR A 31 6.78 12.41 -1.41
CA THR A 31 7.16 13.82 -1.63
C THR A 31 6.22 14.47 -2.66
N GLN A 32 5.42 15.47 -2.27
CA GLN A 32 4.44 16.11 -3.17
C GLN A 32 3.47 15.11 -3.85
N TYR A 33 3.06 14.05 -3.15
CA TYR A 33 1.98 13.16 -3.61
C TYR A 33 0.62 13.79 -3.29
N CYS A 34 -0.30 13.80 -4.26
CA CYS A 34 -1.68 14.22 -4.01
C CYS A 34 -2.55 12.98 -3.76
N SER A 35 -2.87 12.75 -2.50
CA SER A 35 -3.65 11.58 -2.05
C SER A 35 -5.16 11.71 -2.25
N GLU A 36 -5.66 12.85 -2.70
CA GLU A 36 -7.10 13.11 -2.85
C GLU A 36 -7.81 12.08 -3.73
N ASN A 37 -7.26 11.75 -4.91
CA ASN A 37 -7.82 10.73 -5.81
C ASN A 37 -7.81 9.33 -5.19
N PHE A 38 -6.78 9.02 -4.39
CA PHE A 38 -6.69 7.74 -3.68
C PHE A 38 -7.73 7.66 -2.57
N LEU A 39 -7.76 8.65 -1.67
CA LEU A 39 -8.70 8.73 -0.55
C LEU A 39 -10.16 8.69 -1.03
N ASN A 40 -10.51 9.52 -2.02
CA ASN A 40 -11.85 9.60 -2.58
C ASN A 40 -12.28 8.32 -3.34
N SER A 41 -11.36 7.40 -3.66
CA SER A 41 -11.69 6.11 -4.27
C SER A 41 -12.10 5.04 -3.25
N ILE A 42 -11.76 5.21 -1.95
CA ILE A 42 -12.06 4.26 -0.87
C ILE A 42 -13.52 4.44 -0.41
N THR A 43 -14.44 4.08 -1.30
CA THR A 43 -15.91 4.15 -1.09
C THR A 43 -16.52 2.82 -0.65
N TYR A 44 -15.69 1.77 -0.57
CA TYR A 44 -16.09 0.37 -0.39
C TYR A 44 -15.62 -0.25 0.93
N LEU A 45 -14.93 0.52 1.78
CA LEU A 45 -14.60 0.18 3.16
C LEU A 45 -15.08 1.34 4.05
N PRO A 46 -15.79 1.09 5.17
CA PRO A 46 -16.22 2.15 6.07
C PRO A 46 -14.99 2.80 6.76
N PRO A 47 -14.93 4.13 6.91
CA PRO A 47 -13.94 4.77 7.76
C PRO A 47 -14.27 4.50 9.24
N GLU A 48 -13.27 4.09 10.01
CA GLU A 48 -13.39 3.81 11.45
C GLU A 48 -12.41 4.67 12.26
N GLN A 49 -12.70 4.88 13.55
CA GLN A 49 -11.82 5.67 14.40
C GLN A 49 -10.62 4.84 14.88
N HIS A 50 -9.42 5.24 14.44
CA HIS A 50 -8.16 4.70 14.96
C HIS A 50 -7.73 5.44 16.25
N TRP A 51 -7.07 4.75 17.17
CA TRP A 51 -6.66 5.32 18.47
C TRP A 51 -5.50 6.32 18.33
N ASN A 52 -4.63 6.11 17.35
CA ASN A 52 -3.66 7.10 16.90
C ASN A 52 -4.30 8.04 15.88
N LYS A 53 -4.17 9.35 16.08
CA LYS A 53 -4.70 10.41 15.20
C LYS A 53 -3.92 10.55 13.89
N ASP A 54 -2.66 10.13 13.89
CA ASP A 54 -1.79 10.16 12.71
C ASP A 54 -2.01 8.92 11.82
N ILE A 55 -3.14 8.22 12.00
CA ILE A 55 -3.56 7.07 11.22
C ILE A 55 -5.03 7.23 10.81
N LEU A 56 -5.30 7.13 9.51
CA LEU A 56 -6.64 6.86 8.98
C LEU A 56 -6.80 5.36 8.80
N PHE A 57 -7.96 4.81 9.15
CA PHE A 57 -8.27 3.40 9.01
C PHE A 57 -9.64 3.21 8.36
N PHE A 58 -9.70 2.33 7.37
CA PHE A 58 -10.91 1.95 6.64
C PHE A 58 -11.07 0.43 6.68
N GLY A 59 -12.27 -0.07 6.93
CA GLY A 59 -12.56 -1.50 6.96
C GLY A 59 -12.62 -2.04 8.39
N ASN A 60 -12.07 -3.24 8.62
CA ASN A 60 -12.17 -3.91 9.92
C ASN A 60 -10.85 -4.59 10.30
N TYR A 61 -10.42 -4.45 11.56
CA TYR A 61 -9.14 -4.98 12.05
C TYR A 61 -8.98 -6.50 11.86
N ASP A 62 -10.06 -7.27 11.90
CA ASP A 62 -10.06 -8.73 11.76
C ASP A 62 -10.28 -9.22 10.32
N SER A 63 -10.44 -8.32 9.34
CA SER A 63 -10.80 -8.65 7.96
C SER A 63 -10.14 -7.67 6.96
N ASN A 64 -10.81 -7.35 5.86
CA ASN A 64 -10.33 -6.41 4.84
C ASN A 64 -10.16 -5.00 5.42
N SER A 65 -9.00 -4.37 5.19
CA SER A 65 -8.73 -3.02 5.67
C SER A 65 -7.74 -2.24 4.79
N ILE A 66 -7.87 -0.91 4.78
CA ILE A 66 -6.84 0.02 4.33
C ILE A 66 -6.45 0.91 5.52
N THR A 67 -5.19 0.87 5.91
CA THR A 67 -4.59 1.76 6.91
C THR A 67 -3.70 2.77 6.20
N ILE A 68 -3.71 4.02 6.63
CA ILE A 68 -2.84 5.09 6.11
C ILE A 68 -2.18 5.77 7.29
N SER A 69 -0.86 5.72 7.40
CA SER A 69 -0.12 6.43 8.44
C SER A 69 0.45 7.75 7.91
N TYR A 70 0.61 8.71 8.81
CA TYR A 70 1.13 10.04 8.52
C TYR A 70 2.34 10.36 9.41
N GLU A 71 3.26 11.18 8.88
CA GLU A 71 4.36 11.79 9.63
C GLU A 71 4.59 13.19 9.06
N ASP A 72 4.74 14.19 9.94
CA ASP A 72 4.81 15.62 9.59
C ASP A 72 3.73 16.09 8.57
N HIS A 73 2.52 15.56 8.71
CA HIS A 73 1.33 15.80 7.84
C HIS A 73 1.44 15.25 6.41
N GLN A 74 2.46 14.45 6.08
CA GLN A 74 2.59 13.74 4.80
C GLN A 74 2.21 12.26 4.99
N ILE A 75 1.74 11.59 3.92
CA ILE A 75 1.53 10.14 3.98
C ILE A 75 2.89 9.46 4.12
N ARG A 76 2.95 8.52 5.05
CA ARG A 76 4.13 7.73 5.38
C ARG A 76 3.95 6.28 4.92
N GLU A 77 2.85 5.62 5.27
CA GLU A 77 2.48 4.28 4.78
C GLU A 77 1.04 4.25 4.27
N ILE A 78 0.81 3.40 3.26
CA ILE A 78 -0.50 2.83 2.96
C ILE A 78 -0.38 1.31 3.14
N TYR A 79 -1.35 0.67 3.79
CA TYR A 79 -1.32 -0.76 4.10
C TYR A 79 -2.68 -1.39 3.80
N CYS A 80 -2.69 -2.44 2.98
CA CYS A 80 -3.91 -3.10 2.52
C CYS A 80 -3.92 -4.57 2.98
N ARG A 81 -4.86 -4.92 3.86
CA ARG A 81 -5.13 -6.31 4.26
C ARG A 81 -6.27 -6.87 3.43
N ILE A 82 -6.13 -8.11 2.92
CA ILE A 82 -7.18 -8.79 2.17
C ILE A 82 -7.53 -10.11 2.87
N ASP A 83 -8.81 -10.29 3.18
CA ASP A 83 -9.33 -11.44 3.94
C ASP A 83 -9.71 -12.59 3.01
N THR A 84 -8.72 -13.44 2.73
CA THR A 84 -8.81 -14.60 1.84
C THR A 84 -9.75 -15.71 2.35
N ARG A 85 -10.26 -15.62 3.58
CA ARG A 85 -11.23 -16.59 4.16
C ARG A 85 -12.65 -16.42 3.59
N SER A 86 -12.87 -15.38 2.78
CA SER A 86 -14.13 -15.00 2.14
C SER A 86 -13.97 -14.85 0.63
N THR A 87 -15.04 -14.57 -0.13
CA THR A 87 -14.95 -14.34 -1.58
C THR A 87 -14.24 -13.00 -1.88
N TYR A 88 -12.90 -13.03 -1.92
CA TYR A 88 -12.06 -11.83 -1.94
C TYR A 88 -11.92 -11.15 -3.31
N MET A 89 -12.35 -11.77 -4.40
CA MET A 89 -12.21 -11.22 -5.78
C MET A 89 -12.71 -9.77 -5.92
N GLU A 90 -13.87 -9.45 -5.34
CA GLU A 90 -14.48 -8.12 -5.47
C GLU A 90 -13.65 -7.03 -4.76
N ILE A 91 -13.12 -7.34 -3.57
CA ILE A 91 -12.28 -6.40 -2.81
C ILE A 91 -10.89 -6.25 -3.43
N VAL A 92 -10.36 -7.29 -4.10
CA VAL A 92 -9.13 -7.20 -4.91
C VAL A 92 -9.30 -6.24 -6.09
N ASN A 93 -10.36 -6.39 -6.88
CA ASN A 93 -10.66 -5.48 -8.00
C ASN A 93 -10.78 -4.01 -7.50
N LYS A 94 -11.53 -3.80 -6.41
CA LYS A 94 -11.68 -2.49 -5.75
C LYS A 94 -10.35 -1.89 -5.30
N ILE A 95 -9.50 -2.67 -4.62
CA ILE A 95 -8.16 -2.24 -4.18
C ILE A 95 -7.25 -1.94 -5.37
N ASN A 96 -7.26 -2.77 -6.42
CA ASN A 96 -6.51 -2.50 -7.66
C ASN A 96 -6.94 -1.15 -8.29
N ASN A 97 -8.24 -0.87 -8.37
CA ASN A 97 -8.74 0.39 -8.93
C ASN A 97 -8.29 1.60 -8.08
N THR A 98 -8.34 1.48 -6.75
CA THR A 98 -7.81 2.48 -5.80
C THR A 98 -6.31 2.74 -6.00
N ILE A 99 -5.50 1.69 -6.19
CA ILE A 99 -4.06 1.77 -6.48
C ILE A 99 -3.80 2.49 -7.81
N GLN A 100 -4.57 2.16 -8.86
CA GLN A 100 -4.46 2.78 -10.18
C GLN A 100 -4.87 4.26 -10.16
N LEU A 101 -6.01 4.61 -9.54
CA LEU A 101 -6.47 6.00 -9.37
C LEU A 101 -5.51 6.83 -8.51
N GLY A 102 -4.90 6.19 -7.50
CA GLY A 102 -3.81 6.77 -6.71
C GLY A 102 -2.46 6.83 -7.43
N SER A 103 -2.28 6.22 -8.62
CA SER A 103 -0.98 6.11 -9.31
C SER A 103 0.15 5.53 -8.44
N LEU A 104 -0.19 4.55 -7.59
CA LEU A 104 0.71 3.92 -6.62
C LEU A 104 1.43 2.68 -7.21
N ILE A 105 2.49 2.24 -6.53
CA ILE A 105 3.11 0.91 -6.72
C ILE A 105 2.73 0.03 -5.54
N ALA A 106 2.30 -1.20 -5.83
CA ALA A 106 2.06 -2.22 -4.81
C ALA A 106 3.31 -3.08 -4.58
N PHE A 107 3.60 -3.38 -3.30
CA PHE A 107 4.61 -4.34 -2.89
C PHE A 107 3.99 -5.42 -2.00
N ASN A 108 4.52 -6.65 -2.08
CA ASN A 108 4.22 -7.71 -1.11
C ASN A 108 5.25 -7.68 0.04
N ASP A 109 5.05 -8.52 1.07
CA ASP A 109 5.94 -8.63 2.23
C ASP A 109 7.40 -9.01 1.90
N SER A 110 7.67 -9.50 0.67
CA SER A 110 9.03 -9.77 0.17
C SER A 110 9.63 -8.59 -0.63
N LEU A 111 8.98 -7.42 -0.60
CA LEU A 111 9.32 -6.23 -1.41
C LEU A 111 9.43 -6.50 -2.93
N LYS A 112 8.74 -7.54 -3.44
CA LYS A 112 8.50 -7.72 -4.88
C LYS A 112 7.52 -6.63 -5.34
N ILE A 113 7.74 -6.05 -6.52
CA ILE A 113 6.72 -5.21 -7.16
C ILE A 113 5.59 -6.11 -7.67
N ILE A 114 4.38 -5.82 -7.22
CA ILE A 114 3.16 -6.41 -7.75
C ILE A 114 2.74 -5.59 -8.98
N GLY A 115 2.38 -6.25 -10.07
CA GLY A 115 1.88 -5.59 -11.27
C GLY A 115 0.59 -4.80 -10.99
N ASN A 116 0.37 -3.71 -11.71
CA ASN A 116 -0.80 -2.83 -11.54
C ASN A 116 -2.09 -3.40 -12.20
N THR A 117 -2.29 -4.72 -12.11
CA THR A 117 -3.45 -5.42 -12.67
C THR A 117 -4.10 -6.31 -11.62
N GLU A 118 -5.41 -6.54 -11.74
CA GLU A 118 -6.15 -7.46 -10.87
C GLU A 118 -5.50 -8.85 -10.85
N HIS A 119 -5.11 -9.38 -12.01
CA HIS A 119 -4.42 -10.68 -12.13
C HIS A 119 -3.12 -10.70 -11.32
N SER A 120 -2.26 -9.68 -11.45
CA SER A 120 -1.01 -9.62 -10.69
C SER A 120 -1.23 -9.50 -9.18
N LEU A 121 -2.31 -8.83 -8.77
CA LEU A 121 -2.70 -8.72 -7.36
C LEU A 121 -3.24 -10.06 -6.83
N LEU A 122 -3.96 -10.83 -7.66
CA LEU A 122 -4.39 -12.21 -7.36
C LEU A 122 -3.20 -13.18 -7.28
N ASP A 123 -2.24 -13.12 -8.22
CA ASP A 123 -1.04 -13.95 -8.19
C ASP A 123 -0.25 -13.75 -6.89
N ALA A 124 -0.13 -12.50 -6.44
CA ALA A 124 0.53 -12.14 -5.19
C ALA A 124 -0.26 -12.62 -3.95
N ILE A 125 -1.59 -12.69 -4.03
CA ILE A 125 -2.46 -13.30 -3.01
C ILE A 125 -2.23 -14.81 -2.92
N GLU A 126 -2.20 -15.50 -4.06
CA GLU A 126 -2.00 -16.96 -4.10
C GLU A 126 -0.57 -17.37 -3.68
N GLU A 127 0.43 -16.51 -3.86
CA GLU A 127 1.78 -16.70 -3.29
C GLU A 127 1.85 -16.58 -1.74
N CYS A 128 0.81 -16.07 -1.06
CA CYS A 128 0.86 -15.73 0.38
C CYS A 128 -0.27 -16.39 1.20
N SER A 129 0.07 -17.17 2.23
CA SER A 129 -0.91 -17.91 3.04
C SER A 129 -1.91 -17.03 3.82
N GLU A 130 -1.53 -15.79 4.12
CA GLU A 130 -2.44 -14.69 4.49
C GLU A 130 -1.99 -13.47 3.68
N TYR A 131 -2.86 -12.87 2.86
CA TYR A 131 -2.41 -11.80 1.99
C TYR A 131 -2.40 -10.43 2.64
N THR A 132 -1.22 -9.83 2.61
CA THR A 132 -0.96 -8.45 3.00
C THR A 132 -0.23 -7.76 1.84
N ALA A 133 -0.74 -6.62 1.39
CA ALA A 133 -0.06 -5.73 0.45
C ALA A 133 0.35 -4.47 1.20
N ARG A 134 1.65 -4.16 1.22
CA ARG A 134 2.23 -3.19 2.15
C ARG A 134 2.98 -2.12 1.37
N PHE A 135 2.48 -0.90 1.42
CA PHE A 135 2.94 0.27 0.67
C PHE A 135 3.60 1.24 1.67
N PHE A 136 4.51 0.69 2.50
CA PHE A 136 5.07 1.39 3.66
C PHE A 136 6.11 2.51 3.37
N LYS A 137 6.26 3.35 4.39
CA LYS A 137 7.44 3.67 5.21
C LYS A 137 6.86 3.69 6.64
N GLU A 138 7.40 3.27 7.78
CA GLU A 138 8.69 2.72 8.20
C GLU A 138 8.55 2.13 9.62
N ARG A 139 9.61 1.46 10.10
CA ARG A 139 9.69 0.70 11.34
C ARG A 139 9.73 1.56 12.61
N ILE A 140 8.79 1.34 13.54
CA ILE A 140 8.98 1.77 14.95
C ILE A 140 10.22 1.06 15.51
N SER A 141 11.18 1.86 15.97
CA SER A 141 12.34 1.40 16.74
C SER A 141 12.25 2.01 18.14
N ASN A 142 12.51 1.20 19.16
CA ASN A 142 12.47 1.51 20.60
C ASN A 142 11.06 1.68 21.21
N ILE A 143 10.56 0.59 21.80
CA ILE A 143 9.97 0.65 23.15
C ILE A 143 11.04 0.08 24.10
N GLN A 144 11.16 0.64 25.30
CA GLN A 144 12.15 0.27 26.33
C GLN A 144 11.72 -0.95 27.15
#